data_AF-A0A950ZNF5-F1
#
_entry.id   AF-A0A950ZNF5-F1
#
_cell.length_a   1.000
_cell.length_b   1.000
_cell.length_c   1.000
_cell.angle_alpha   90.00
_cell.angle_beta   90.00
_cell.angle_gamma   90.00
#
_symmetry.space_group_name_H-M   'P 1'
#
loop_
_entity.id
_entity.type
_entity.pdbx_description
1 polymer ?
#
loop_
_entity_poly.entity_id
_entity_poly.type
_entity_poly.pdbx_seq_one_letter_code
_entity_poly.pdbx_strand_id
1 'polypeptide(L)'
;MRCWTSRRSSARRADVEDRVSVTAGAHRLEFGARTLVMGVLNVTPDSFSGDGVGDSVEAAVARGLELVAQGADILDVGGESTR
;
A
#
# COMPACT_ATOMS: atom_id res chain seq x y z
N MET A 1 9.78 25.25 27.90
CA MET A 1 9.65 23.94 28.58
C MET A 1 8.18 23.74 28.95
N ARG A 2 7.43 22.92 28.21
CA ARG A 2 6.06 22.55 28.59
C ARG A 2 6.03 21.06 28.87
N CYS A 3 5.73 20.77 30.11
CA CYS A 3 5.61 19.46 30.72
C CYS A 3 4.36 18.75 30.17
N TRP A 4 4.54 17.61 29.50
CA TRP A 4 3.48 16.77 28.95
C TRP A 4 2.98 15.83 30.06
N THR A 5 2.28 16.37 31.07
CA THR A 5 1.68 15.52 32.12
C THR A 5 0.25 15.16 31.78
N SER A 6 0.08 13.86 31.51
CA SER A 6 -1.14 13.08 31.72
C SER A 6 -2.42 13.62 31.10
N ARG A 7 -2.60 13.34 29.81
CA ARG A 7 -3.90 12.87 29.33
C ARG A 7 -3.73 11.41 28.92
N ARG A 8 -3.93 10.52 29.87
CA ARG A 8 -4.41 9.16 29.57
C ARG A 8 -5.83 9.34 29.02
N SER A 9 -5.94 9.79 27.78
CA SER A 9 -7.07 9.38 26.97
C SER A 9 -6.81 7.91 26.73
N SER A 10 -7.56 7.07 27.46
CA SER A 10 -7.87 5.73 26.99
C SER A 10 -7.92 5.79 25.48
N ALA A 11 -7.03 5.05 24.80
CA ALA A 11 -7.20 4.80 23.39
C ALA A 11 -8.60 4.21 23.30
N ARG A 12 -9.57 5.05 22.95
CA ARG A 12 -10.90 4.63 22.58
C ARG A 12 -10.59 3.63 21.49
N ARG A 13 -10.99 2.36 21.71
CA ARG A 13 -11.14 1.43 20.59
C ARG A 13 -11.83 2.24 19.52
N ALA A 14 -11.16 2.47 18.41
CA ALA A 14 -11.74 3.21 17.31
C ALA A 14 -13.05 2.49 17.01
N ASP A 15 -14.16 3.12 17.34
CA ASP A 15 -15.45 2.70 16.89
C ASP A 15 -15.37 2.73 15.36
N VAL A 16 -15.34 1.53 14.76
CA VAL A 16 -15.22 1.30 13.31
C VAL A 16 -16.55 1.68 12.67
N GLU A 17 -16.86 2.98 12.61
CA GLU A 17 -18.12 3.48 12.06
C GLU A 17 -17.94 4.39 10.85
N ASP A 18 -16.74 4.88 10.56
CA ASP A 18 -16.49 5.67 9.35
C ASP A 18 -16.11 4.75 8.18
N ARG A 19 -17.13 4.20 7.53
CA ARG A 19 -16.98 3.44 6.29
C ARG A 19 -16.90 4.40 5.11
N VAL A 20 -15.81 4.32 4.36
CA VAL A 20 -15.59 5.19 3.20
C VAL A 20 -15.37 4.32 1.96
N SER A 21 -16.17 4.54 0.93
CA SER A 21 -15.99 3.88 -0.36
C SER A 21 -15.25 4.79 -1.33
N VAL A 22 -14.17 4.30 -1.95
CA VAL A 22 -13.42 5.01 -3.00
C VAL A 22 -13.55 4.24 -4.30
N THR A 23 -13.80 4.94 -5.41
CA THR A 23 -13.84 4.34 -6.75
C THR A 23 -12.54 4.65 -7.48
N ALA A 24 -11.86 3.61 -7.96
CA ALA A 24 -10.63 3.68 -8.74
C ALA A 24 -10.87 3.01 -10.10
N GLY A 25 -11.31 3.80 -11.08
CA GLY A 25 -11.77 3.27 -12.37
C GLY A 25 -12.95 2.31 -12.21
N ALA A 26 -12.77 1.04 -12.61
CA ALA A 26 -13.78 0.00 -12.51
C ALA A 26 -13.88 -0.65 -11.12
N HIS A 27 -12.95 -0.35 -10.20
CA HIS A 27 -12.87 -0.98 -8.89
C HIS A 27 -13.44 -0.08 -7.79
N ARG A 28 -14.09 -0.69 -6.80
CA ARG A 28 -14.59 -0.01 -5.60
C ARG A 28 -13.89 -0.59 -4.36
N LEU A 29 -13.25 0.29 -3.60
CA LEU A 29 -12.51 -0.02 -2.39
C LEU A 29 -13.31 0.44 -1.18
N GLU A 30 -13.62 -0.49 -0.28
CA GLU A 30 -14.40 -0.23 0.94
C GLU A 30 -13.46 -0.14 2.15
N PHE A 31 -13.16 1.09 2.58
CA PHE A 31 -12.36 1.36 3.77
C PHE A 31 -13.23 1.28 5.04
N GLY A 32 -12.66 0.75 6.11
CA GLY A 32 -13.35 0.56 7.39
C GLY A 32 -14.12 -0.76 7.52
N ALA A 33 -14.30 -1.53 6.44
CA ALA A 33 -14.89 -2.88 6.52
C ALA A 33 -13.84 -3.95 6.93
N ARG A 34 -12.63 -3.84 6.41
CA ARG A 34 -11.45 -4.64 6.76
C ARG A 34 -10.17 -3.89 6.39
N THR A 35 -9.02 -4.37 6.84
CA THR A 35 -7.73 -3.90 6.32
C THR A 35 -7.58 -4.34 4.86
N LEU A 36 -7.24 -3.39 4.00
CA LEU A 36 -6.86 -3.63 2.61
C LEU A 36 -5.34 -3.69 2.50
N VAL A 37 -4.82 -4.61 1.70
CA VAL A 37 -3.38 -4.78 1.46
C VAL A 37 -3.00 -4.10 0.15
N MET A 38 -1.99 -3.24 0.19
CA MET A 38 -1.42 -2.58 -0.98
C MET A 38 -0.05 -3.18 -1.29
N GLY A 39 0.06 -3.84 -2.44
CA GLY A 39 1.33 -4.35 -2.96
C GLY A 39 2.11 -3.22 -3.63
N VAL A 40 3.35 -3.01 -3.21
CA VAL A 40 4.25 -2.01 -3.80
C VAL A 40 5.07 -2.67 -4.90
N LEU A 41 4.95 -2.14 -6.12
CA LEU A 41 5.66 -2.56 -7.31
C LEU A 41 6.58 -1.43 -7.79
N ASN A 42 7.86 -1.50 -7.43
CA ASN A 42 8.87 -0.57 -7.92
C ASN A 42 9.43 -1.09 -9.25
N VAL A 43 9.31 -0.29 -10.31
CA VAL A 43 9.70 -0.62 -11.69
C VAL A 43 10.95 0.20 -12.09
N THR A 44 11.90 0.32 -11.17
CA THR A 44 13.14 1.08 -11.38
C THR A 44 14.24 0.20 -11.98
N PRO A 45 15.03 0.70 -12.95
CA PRO A 45 16.16 -0.03 -13.54
C PRO A 45 17.32 -0.35 -12.57
N ASP A 46 17.31 0.15 -11.32
CA ASP A 46 18.45 0.02 -10.41
C ASP A 46 18.39 -1.29 -9.60
N SER A 47 19.14 -2.27 -10.08
CA SER A 47 19.49 -3.51 -9.40
C SER A 47 20.52 -3.27 -8.28
N PHE A 48 20.18 -2.51 -7.23
CA PHE A 48 21.07 -2.43 -6.05
C PHE A 48 20.75 -3.48 -4.97
N SER A 49 19.60 -4.14 -5.07
CA SER A 49 19.29 -5.40 -4.41
C SER A 49 18.78 -6.35 -5.50
N GLY A 50 19.22 -7.62 -5.52
CA GLY A 50 18.97 -8.58 -6.61
C GLY A 50 17.52 -9.03 -6.79
N ASP A 51 16.54 -8.22 -6.36
CA ASP A 51 15.10 -8.39 -6.41
C ASP A 51 14.40 -7.35 -7.32
N GLY A 52 15.17 -6.47 -7.96
CA GLY A 52 14.69 -5.55 -8.98
C GLY A 52 14.11 -6.29 -10.19
N VAL A 53 12.86 -5.98 -10.50
CA VAL A 53 12.26 -6.27 -11.79
C VAL A 53 13.05 -5.48 -12.83
N GLY A 54 13.92 -6.13 -13.59
CA GLY A 54 14.73 -5.47 -14.63
C GLY A 54 13.89 -4.74 -15.69
N ASP A 55 14.56 -4.15 -16.69
CA ASP A 55 14.02 -3.31 -17.78
C ASP A 55 12.85 -3.85 -18.63
N SER A 56 12.24 -4.98 -18.27
CA SER A 56 11.13 -5.60 -18.98
C SER A 56 9.78 -5.32 -18.31
N VAL A 57 8.86 -4.73 -19.07
CA VAL A 57 7.44 -4.59 -18.69
C VAL A 57 6.86 -5.95 -18.29
N GLU A 58 7.29 -7.02 -18.95
CA GLU A 58 6.87 -8.39 -18.70
C GLU A 58 7.18 -8.84 -17.27
N ALA A 59 8.37 -8.51 -16.76
CA ALA A 59 8.72 -8.84 -15.38
C ALA A 59 7.91 -8.01 -14.38
N ALA A 60 7.59 -6.74 -14.70
CA ALA A 60 6.76 -5.90 -13.84
C ALA A 60 5.34 -6.44 -13.74
N VAL A 61 4.80 -6.90 -14.86
CA VAL A 61 3.51 -7.59 -14.93
C VAL A 61 3.56 -8.88 -14.11
N ALA A 62 4.59 -9.72 -14.30
CA ALA A 62 4.73 -10.97 -13.55
C ALA A 62 4.77 -10.72 -12.04
N ARG A 63 5.55 -9.72 -11.60
CA ARG A 63 5.64 -9.35 -10.19
C ARG A 63 4.33 -8.80 -9.63
N GLY A 64 3.62 -7.98 -10.41
CA GLY A 64 2.28 -7.50 -10.05
C GLY A 64 1.30 -8.65 -9.84
N LEU A 65 1.32 -9.64 -10.74
CA LEU A 65 0.47 -10.85 -10.62
C LEU A 65 0.81 -11.68 -9.39
N GLU A 66 2.09 -11.82 -9.03
CA GLU A 66 2.50 -12.48 -7.79
C GLU A 66 1.96 -11.77 -6.54
N LEU A 67 2.03 -10.44 -6.49
CA LEU A 67 1.49 -9.66 -5.37
C LEU A 67 -0.02 -9.85 -5.22
N VAL A 68 -0.75 -9.89 -6.34
CA VAL A 68 -2.18 -10.21 -6.35
C VAL A 68 -2.42 -11.63 -5.84
N ALA A 69 -1.63 -12.62 -6.29
CA ALA A 69 -1.74 -14.00 -5.81
C ALA A 69 -1.45 -14.14 -4.30
N GLN A 70 -0.65 -13.24 -3.74
CA GLN A 70 -0.37 -13.16 -2.30
C GLN A 70 -1.45 -12.42 -1.50
N GLY A 71 -2.47 -11.87 -2.17
CA GLY A 71 -3.61 -11.21 -1.53
C GLY A 71 -3.52 -9.68 -1.49
N ALA A 72 -2.75 -9.05 -2.38
CA ALA A 72 -2.82 -7.61 -2.56
C ALA A 72 -4.18 -7.21 -3.15
N ASP A 73 -4.86 -6.28 -2.47
CA ASP A 73 -6.12 -5.67 -2.91
C ASP A 73 -5.89 -4.49 -3.86
N ILE A 74 -4.73 -3.84 -3.73
CA ILE A 74 -4.31 -2.65 -4.48
C ILE A 74 -2.87 -2.86 -4.92
N LEU A 75 -2.50 -2.37 -6.10
CA LEU A 75 -1.10 -2.26 -6.52
C LEU A 75 -0.69 -0.80 -6.63
N ASP A 76 0.42 -0.43 -5.99
CA ASP A 76 1.06 0.87 -6.12
C ASP A 76 2.31 0.71 -7.00
N VAL A 77 2.31 1.34 -8.18
CA VAL A 77 3.33 1.13 -9.21
C VAL A 77 4.17 2.40 -9.33
N GLY A 78 5.42 2.33 -8.85
CA GLY A 78 6.36 3.46 -8.87
C GLY A 78 7.50 3.23 -9.87
N GLY A 79 7.69 4.15 -10.83
CA GLY A 79 8.75 4.09 -11.84
C GLY A 79 9.90 5.09 -11.64
N GLU A 80 9.79 6.02 -10.69
CA GLU A 80 10.80 7.03 -10.42
C GLU A 80 11.51 6.72 -9.09
N SER A 81 12.80 6.36 -9.15
CA SER A 81 13.69 6.45 -8.00
C SER A 81 14.20 7.89 -7.93
N THR A 82 13.44 8.80 -7.32
CA THR A 82 13.97 10.11 -6.99
C THR A 82 15.14 9.94 -6.02
N ARG A 83 16.33 10.30 -6.50
CA ARG A 83 17.51 10.53 -5.66
C ARG A 83 17.34 11.84 -4.88
#